data_AF-A2G6R1-F1
#
_entry.id   AF-A2G6R1-F1
#
_cell.length_a   1.000
_cell.length_b   1.000
_cell.length_c   1.000
_cell.angle_alpha   90.00
_cell.angle_beta   90.00
_cell.angle_gamma   90.00
#
_symmetry.space_group_name_H-M   'P 1'
#
loop_
_entity.id
_entity.type
_entity.pdbx_description
1 polymer ?
#
loop_
_entity_poly.entity_id
_entity_poly.type
_entity_poly.pdbx_seq_one_letter_code
_entity_poly.pdbx_strand_id
1 'polypeptide(L)'
;MQIQQSFSEYYGTKESNNKSKNETISGNGDYYIHNAIFSFHYRKTAIYLNSSSKVLLETCAFYNNSSTESGGSFYIKYSDCILVHICILLSSVDSSHSGGCGYSINPYLGSNSKNYAFESSVSQCSGYFASFYHFFGDIKVSNMNTSYHEINQYAAYVIAYPKGTGIINFTTASNTSSTKYAGIRNSGNFNFTKCNYLNNEYTGSDNAIIFCSSSSKYSSCSFIGNKGNYLFNKKPTIDNCYFNNNVVNQTISNNADTFDSIEPLDSFISHYSTYCFATKAEENKDDSYKNIKKKN
;
A
#
# COMPACT_ATOMS: atom_id res chain seq x y z
N MET A 1 -14.52 2.65 14.80
CA MET A 1 -13.67 3.75 15.30
C MET A 1 -14.00 4.96 14.45
N GLN A 2 -14.71 5.93 15.02
CA GLN A 2 -15.16 7.12 14.30
C GLN A 2 -13.94 8.03 14.10
N ILE A 3 -13.36 8.06 12.90
CA ILE A 3 -12.39 9.10 12.52
C ILE A 3 -13.23 10.36 12.28
N GLN A 4 -13.58 11.03 13.37
CA GLN A 4 -14.27 12.33 13.36
C GLN A 4 -13.34 13.43 13.89
N GLN A 5 -12.03 13.24 13.75
CA GLN A 5 -11.10 14.37 13.80
C GLN A 5 -11.18 15.08 12.45
N SER A 6 -11.67 16.31 12.48
CA SER A 6 -11.55 17.22 11.35
C SER A 6 -10.07 17.41 11.06
N PHE A 7 -9.60 16.96 9.90
CA PHE A 7 -8.23 17.22 9.44
C PHE A 7 -7.97 18.72 9.16
N SER A 8 -8.92 19.62 9.46
CA SER A 8 -8.73 21.07 9.37
C SER A 8 -7.51 21.57 10.16
N GLU A 9 -7.18 20.95 11.29
CA GLU A 9 -6.00 21.30 12.09
C GLU A 9 -4.68 20.92 11.40
N TYR A 10 -4.70 20.00 10.44
CA TYR A 10 -3.49 19.51 9.78
C TYR A 10 -2.71 20.64 9.09
N TYR A 11 -3.41 21.59 8.48
CA TYR A 11 -2.81 22.76 7.81
C TYR A 11 -2.56 23.94 8.75
N GLY A 12 -3.17 23.95 9.94
CA GLY A 12 -3.15 25.10 10.84
C GLY A 12 -3.82 26.31 10.20
N THR A 13 -3.11 27.44 10.11
CA THR A 13 -3.62 28.68 9.51
C THR A 13 -3.28 28.83 8.02
N LYS A 14 -2.58 27.86 7.41
CA LYS A 14 -2.21 27.92 6.00
C LYS A 14 -3.36 27.48 5.12
N GLU A 15 -3.61 28.24 4.06
CA GLU A 15 -4.56 27.85 3.02
C GLU A 15 -3.99 26.71 2.18
N SER A 16 -4.81 25.70 1.92
CA SER A 16 -4.48 24.57 1.07
C SER A 16 -5.12 24.71 -0.31
N ASN A 17 -4.43 24.27 -1.35
CA ASN A 17 -5.01 24.06 -2.67
C ASN A 17 -6.07 22.96 -2.60
N ASN A 18 -7.34 23.36 -2.67
CA ASN A 18 -8.48 22.46 -2.61
C ASN A 18 -8.77 21.86 -4.00
N LYS A 19 -8.77 20.53 -4.09
CA LYS A 19 -8.91 19.78 -5.35
C LYS A 19 -9.91 18.64 -5.19
N SER A 20 -10.85 18.52 -6.13
CA SER A 20 -11.93 17.52 -6.04
C SER A 20 -12.39 16.98 -7.40
N LYS A 21 -11.57 17.14 -8.44
CA LYS A 21 -11.93 16.78 -9.83
C LYS A 21 -10.92 15.80 -10.40
N ASN A 22 -11.31 15.10 -11.46
CA ASN A 22 -10.43 14.26 -12.27
C ASN A 22 -9.50 15.15 -13.13
N GLU A 23 -8.57 15.85 -12.48
CA GLU A 23 -7.57 16.70 -13.13
C GLU A 23 -6.16 16.16 -12.83
N THR A 24 -5.19 16.49 -13.68
CA THR A 24 -3.80 16.23 -13.32
C THR A 24 -3.36 17.28 -12.31
N ILE A 25 -2.84 16.84 -11.17
CA ILE A 25 -2.37 17.72 -10.10
C ILE A 25 -0.84 17.66 -10.05
N SER A 26 -0.20 18.80 -10.26
CA SER A 26 1.25 18.97 -10.04
C SER A 26 1.58 20.38 -9.60
N GLY A 27 2.72 20.53 -8.91
CA GLY A 27 3.21 21.83 -8.45
C GLY A 27 3.68 21.83 -7.00
N ASN A 28 3.76 23.05 -6.46
CA ASN A 28 4.21 23.34 -5.10
C ASN A 28 3.03 23.91 -4.28
N GLY A 29 3.02 23.62 -2.98
CA GLY A 29 2.03 24.14 -2.04
C GLY A 29 1.32 23.04 -1.28
N ASP A 30 0.60 23.41 -0.23
CA ASP A 30 -0.19 22.47 0.56
C ASP A 30 -1.45 22.07 -0.24
N TYR A 31 -1.82 20.79 -0.26
CA TYR A 31 -2.95 20.28 -1.05
C TYR A 31 -3.91 19.49 -0.19
N TYR A 32 -5.20 19.85 -0.28
CA TYR A 32 -6.31 19.04 0.22
C TYR A 32 -7.08 18.49 -0.97
N ILE A 33 -6.91 17.20 -1.22
CA ILE A 33 -7.50 16.49 -2.37
C ILE A 33 -8.56 15.56 -1.81
N HIS A 34 -9.82 15.76 -2.19
CA HIS A 34 -10.92 15.02 -1.56
C HIS A 34 -12.05 14.70 -2.52
N ASN A 35 -12.80 13.64 -2.18
CA ASN A 35 -14.05 13.27 -2.85
C ASN A 35 -13.93 13.20 -4.38
N ALA A 36 -12.81 12.67 -4.85
CA ALA A 36 -12.43 12.69 -6.26
C ALA A 36 -12.20 11.28 -6.79
N ILE A 37 -12.56 11.07 -8.06
CA ILE A 37 -12.22 9.88 -8.82
C ILE A 37 -11.22 10.31 -9.90
N PHE A 38 -10.00 9.80 -9.80
CA PHE A 38 -8.95 10.00 -10.81
C PHE A 38 -8.91 8.76 -11.70
N SER A 39 -9.32 8.92 -12.94
CA SER A 39 -9.43 7.78 -13.86
C SER A 39 -8.84 8.10 -15.23
N PHE A 40 -8.22 7.09 -15.83
CA PHE A 40 -7.72 7.12 -17.21
C PHE A 40 -6.64 8.18 -17.45
N HIS A 41 -5.82 8.48 -16.44
CA HIS A 41 -4.57 9.21 -16.66
C HIS A 41 -3.55 8.23 -17.24
N TYR A 42 -3.29 8.30 -18.54
CA TYR A 42 -2.40 7.35 -19.22
C TYR A 42 -0.98 7.91 -19.36
N ARG A 43 0.00 7.08 -19.01
CA ARG A 43 1.43 7.37 -19.12
C ARG A 43 1.86 8.65 -18.38
N LYS A 44 1.02 9.12 -17.46
CA LYS A 44 1.23 10.31 -16.64
C LYS A 44 0.49 10.13 -15.33
N THR A 45 1.21 10.18 -14.23
CA THR A 45 0.62 10.09 -12.89
C THR A 45 -0.46 11.17 -12.68
N ALA A 46 -1.62 10.79 -12.14
CA ALA A 46 -2.72 11.72 -11.91
C ALA A 46 -2.34 12.84 -10.92
N ILE A 47 -1.58 12.50 -9.87
CA ILE A 47 -1.09 13.45 -8.87
C ILE A 47 0.41 13.28 -8.68
N TYR A 48 1.19 14.27 -9.11
CA TYR A 48 2.64 14.32 -8.89
C TYR A 48 3.02 15.59 -8.14
N LEU A 49 3.35 15.43 -6.86
CA LEU A 49 3.74 16.54 -5.98
C LEU A 49 5.18 16.32 -5.52
N ASN A 50 6.06 17.27 -5.86
CA ASN A 50 7.47 17.23 -5.52
C ASN A 50 7.87 18.53 -4.82
N SER A 51 7.41 18.68 -3.59
CA SER A 51 7.61 19.89 -2.80
C SER A 51 7.61 19.58 -1.31
N SER A 52 8.17 20.48 -0.49
CA SER A 52 8.08 20.40 0.96
C SER A 52 6.74 20.94 1.45
N SER A 53 5.68 20.17 1.19
CA SER A 53 4.30 20.54 1.41
C SER A 53 3.58 19.57 2.34
N LYS A 54 2.36 19.94 2.76
CA LYS A 54 1.41 19.05 3.41
C LYS A 54 0.37 18.58 2.41
N VAL A 55 0.21 17.26 2.31
CA VAL A 55 -0.75 16.64 1.40
C VAL A 55 -1.74 15.81 2.22
N LEU A 56 -3.03 16.01 2.00
CA LEU A 56 -4.12 15.18 2.50
C LEU A 56 -4.92 14.68 1.32
N LEU A 57 -4.98 13.37 1.15
CA LEU A 57 -5.93 12.72 0.24
C LEU A 57 -7.03 12.09 1.11
N GLU A 58 -8.28 12.46 0.86
CA GLU A 58 -9.44 11.98 1.62
C GLU A 58 -10.55 11.50 0.69
N THR A 59 -10.97 10.24 0.86
CA THR A 59 -12.08 9.66 0.07
C THR A 59 -11.82 9.77 -1.43
N CYS A 60 -10.62 9.38 -1.87
CA CYS A 60 -10.23 9.40 -3.28
C CYS A 60 -10.18 7.98 -3.86
N ALA A 61 -10.67 7.85 -5.09
CA ALA A 61 -10.52 6.64 -5.89
C ALA A 61 -9.62 6.89 -7.09
N PHE A 62 -8.83 5.88 -7.43
CA PHE A 62 -7.95 5.87 -8.59
C PHE A 62 -8.24 4.62 -9.41
N TYR A 63 -8.51 4.81 -10.70
CA TYR A 63 -8.94 3.72 -11.57
C TYR A 63 -8.26 3.78 -12.92
N ASN A 64 -7.63 2.66 -13.29
CA ASN A 64 -7.03 2.48 -14.61
C ASN A 64 -6.11 3.64 -15.02
N ASN A 65 -5.27 4.08 -14.07
CA ASN A 65 -4.24 5.09 -14.31
C ASN A 65 -2.93 4.39 -14.63
N SER A 66 -2.10 5.02 -15.45
CA SER A 66 -0.74 4.54 -15.73
C SER A 66 0.26 5.68 -15.74
N SER A 67 1.51 5.36 -15.41
CA SER A 67 2.62 6.32 -15.44
C SER A 67 3.86 5.72 -16.08
N THR A 68 4.69 6.57 -16.69
CA THR A 68 6.07 6.21 -17.07
C THR A 68 7.07 6.42 -15.93
N GLU A 69 6.61 6.93 -14.79
CA GLU A 69 7.40 7.19 -13.59
C GLU A 69 6.78 6.48 -12.37
N SER A 70 7.34 6.71 -11.17
CA SER A 70 6.83 6.13 -9.93
C SER A 70 5.42 6.61 -9.62
N GLY A 71 4.61 5.74 -9.01
CA GLY A 71 3.24 6.07 -8.64
C GLY A 71 2.35 6.13 -9.88
N GLY A 72 1.75 5.01 -10.27
CA GLY A 72 0.84 4.99 -11.42
C GLY A 72 -0.34 5.93 -11.22
N SER A 73 -0.88 5.98 -10.00
CA SER A 73 -1.97 6.88 -9.62
C SER A 73 -1.49 8.18 -8.98
N PHE A 74 -0.63 8.09 -7.96
CA PHE A 74 -0.02 9.29 -7.38
C PHE A 74 1.40 9.06 -6.87
N TYR A 75 2.19 10.13 -6.91
CA TYR A 75 3.54 10.18 -6.38
C TYR A 75 3.77 11.47 -5.60
N ILE A 76 3.97 11.30 -4.28
CA ILE A 76 4.24 12.36 -3.34
C ILE A 76 5.70 12.29 -2.91
N LYS A 77 6.46 13.35 -3.18
CA LYS A 77 7.89 13.45 -2.90
C LYS A 77 8.14 14.63 -1.98
N TYR A 78 8.98 14.40 -0.98
CA TYR A 78 9.45 15.44 -0.05
C TYR A 78 8.38 16.15 0.81
N SER A 79 7.17 15.59 0.88
CA SER A 79 6.03 16.14 1.62
C SER A 79 5.65 15.29 2.83
N ASP A 80 4.91 15.90 3.76
CA ASP A 80 4.03 15.16 4.66
C ASP A 80 2.82 14.66 3.88
N CYS A 81 2.35 13.45 4.17
CA CYS A 81 1.23 12.87 3.45
C CYS A 81 0.30 12.09 4.38
N ILE A 82 -0.98 12.45 4.36
CA ILE A 82 -2.03 11.71 5.05
C ILE A 82 -3.00 11.15 4.00
N LEU A 83 -3.24 9.85 4.10
CA LEU A 83 -4.17 9.10 3.24
C LEU A 83 -5.35 8.62 4.09
N VAL A 84 -6.56 9.01 3.69
CA VAL A 84 -7.82 8.64 4.34
C VAL A 84 -8.76 8.10 3.28
N HIS A 85 -9.27 6.89 3.44
CA HIS A 85 -10.22 6.27 2.51
C HIS A 85 -9.77 6.30 1.04
N ILE A 86 -8.57 5.77 0.79
CA ILE A 86 -8.02 5.70 -0.56
C ILE A 86 -8.29 4.34 -1.17
N CYS A 87 -8.76 4.33 -2.42
CA CYS A 87 -8.82 3.11 -3.21
C CYS A 87 -8.11 3.26 -4.55
N ILE A 88 -7.31 2.26 -4.91
CA ILE A 88 -6.62 2.16 -6.20
C ILE A 88 -6.93 0.82 -6.84
N LEU A 89 -7.36 0.87 -8.10
CA LEU A 89 -7.69 -0.30 -8.89
C LEU A 89 -7.09 -0.17 -10.30
N LEU A 90 -6.45 -1.23 -10.80
CA LEU A 90 -5.90 -1.29 -12.16
C LEU A 90 -4.85 -0.21 -12.46
N SER A 91 -4.07 0.21 -11.46
CA SER A 91 -3.01 1.21 -11.66
C SER A 91 -1.72 0.56 -12.15
N SER A 92 -1.02 1.17 -13.10
CA SER A 92 0.21 0.60 -13.67
C SER A 92 1.39 1.57 -13.81
N VAL A 93 2.60 1.02 -13.90
CA VAL A 93 3.83 1.78 -14.19
C VAL A 93 4.64 1.07 -15.29
N ASP A 94 4.89 1.79 -16.38
CA ASP A 94 5.63 1.32 -17.56
C ASP A 94 7.16 1.47 -17.43
N SER A 95 7.67 1.56 -16.19
CA SER A 95 9.09 1.77 -15.92
C SER A 95 9.73 0.55 -15.27
N SER A 96 10.95 0.22 -15.69
CA SER A 96 11.72 -0.91 -15.17
C SER A 96 12.42 -0.63 -13.83
N HIS A 97 12.29 0.57 -13.25
CA HIS A 97 13.15 1.02 -12.14
C HIS A 97 12.44 1.76 -11.01
N SER A 98 11.10 1.85 -10.96
CA SER A 98 10.52 2.90 -10.12
C SER A 98 9.30 2.49 -9.28
N GLY A 99 9.40 2.85 -7.99
CA GLY A 99 8.31 3.11 -7.04
C GLY A 99 7.21 2.07 -6.90
N GLY A 100 6.06 2.52 -6.37
CA GLY A 100 4.85 1.71 -6.33
C GLY A 100 4.00 1.96 -7.58
N CYS A 101 3.42 0.92 -8.18
CA CYS A 101 2.58 1.06 -9.37
C CYS A 101 1.16 1.56 -9.07
N GLY A 102 0.67 1.39 -7.84
CA GLY A 102 -0.45 2.13 -7.28
C GLY A 102 -0.01 3.54 -6.90
N TYR A 103 0.80 3.65 -5.85
CA TYR A 103 1.31 4.94 -5.40
C TYR A 103 2.73 4.89 -4.83
N SER A 104 3.38 6.05 -4.77
CA SER A 104 4.71 6.23 -4.17
C SER A 104 4.73 7.43 -3.22
N ILE A 105 5.30 7.25 -2.02
CA ILE A 105 5.60 8.33 -1.06
C ILE A 105 7.07 8.24 -0.67
N ASN A 106 7.82 9.28 -1.00
CA ASN A 106 9.28 9.32 -0.85
C ASN A 106 9.75 10.69 -0.35
N PRO A 107 9.71 10.95 0.96
CA PRO A 107 10.37 12.09 1.59
C PRO A 107 11.90 12.00 1.47
N TYR A 108 12.60 13.03 1.93
CA TYR A 108 14.07 13.01 1.99
C TYR A 108 14.57 12.00 3.05
N LEU A 109 15.75 11.43 2.80
CA LEU A 109 16.47 10.64 3.79
C LEU A 109 16.65 11.46 5.08
N GLY A 110 16.28 10.87 6.23
CA GLY A 110 16.37 11.52 7.54
C GLY A 110 15.24 12.51 7.87
N SER A 111 14.26 12.68 6.96
CA SER A 111 13.10 13.55 7.19
C SER A 111 12.28 13.11 8.41
N ASN A 112 11.66 14.09 9.08
CA ASN A 112 10.61 13.90 10.09
C ASN A 112 9.21 13.88 9.45
N SER A 113 9.13 13.69 8.12
CA SER A 113 7.85 13.79 7.43
C SER A 113 6.84 12.80 7.97
N LYS A 114 5.62 13.26 8.19
CA LYS A 114 4.53 12.44 8.75
C LYS A 114 3.76 11.78 7.61
N ASN A 115 3.93 10.47 7.45
CA ASN A 115 3.26 9.67 6.43
C ASN A 115 2.29 8.69 7.07
N TYR A 116 0.99 9.03 7.03
CA TYR A 116 -0.06 8.25 7.67
C TYR A 116 -1.04 7.71 6.65
N ALA A 117 -1.39 6.43 6.74
CA ALA A 117 -2.47 5.82 5.98
C ALA A 117 -3.48 5.23 6.94
N PHE A 118 -4.69 5.79 6.98
CA PHE A 118 -5.73 5.33 7.88
C PHE A 118 -6.52 4.17 7.27
N GLU A 119 -6.93 4.32 6.02
CA GLU A 119 -7.65 3.30 5.26
C GLU A 119 -7.24 3.42 3.79
N SER A 120 -6.47 2.45 3.29
CA SER A 120 -5.97 2.47 1.91
C SER A 120 -6.04 1.08 1.29
N SER A 121 -6.48 1.00 0.03
CA SER A 121 -6.65 -0.27 -0.67
C SER A 121 -6.05 -0.19 -2.06
N VAL A 122 -5.25 -1.17 -2.44
CA VAL A 122 -4.58 -1.25 -3.74
C VAL A 122 -4.83 -2.63 -4.32
N SER A 123 -5.37 -2.72 -5.53
CA SER A 123 -5.67 -4.00 -6.15
C SER A 123 -5.38 -4.01 -7.64
N GLN A 124 -4.94 -5.17 -8.16
CA GLN A 124 -4.71 -5.40 -9.58
C GLN A 124 -3.76 -4.38 -10.22
N CYS A 125 -2.77 -3.92 -9.46
CA CYS A 125 -1.72 -3.05 -9.97
C CYS A 125 -0.60 -3.85 -10.64
N SER A 126 0.01 -3.27 -11.69
CA SER A 126 1.08 -3.90 -12.47
C SER A 126 2.28 -2.97 -12.64
N GLY A 127 3.48 -3.52 -12.60
CA GLY A 127 4.72 -2.74 -12.70
C GLY A 127 5.93 -3.64 -12.54
N TYR A 128 7.07 -3.06 -12.15
CA TYR A 128 8.29 -3.82 -11.90
C TYR A 128 8.61 -4.01 -10.40
N PHE A 129 8.16 -3.09 -9.54
CA PHE A 129 8.57 -3.00 -8.14
C PHE A 129 7.39 -3.23 -7.19
N ALA A 130 6.87 -2.25 -6.46
CA ALA A 130 5.84 -2.51 -5.45
C ALA A 130 4.42 -2.17 -5.94
N SER A 131 3.36 -2.68 -5.30
CA SER A 131 2.01 -2.10 -5.52
C SER A 131 1.92 -0.71 -4.88
N PHE A 132 2.49 -0.54 -3.69
CA PHE A 132 2.72 0.76 -3.09
C PHE A 132 4.09 0.83 -2.42
N TYR A 133 4.63 2.05 -2.39
CA TYR A 133 6.00 2.30 -1.97
C TYR A 133 6.04 3.47 -0.98
N HIS A 134 6.43 3.19 0.26
CA HIS A 134 6.72 4.18 1.30
C HIS A 134 8.18 4.07 1.73
N PHE A 135 8.90 5.18 1.70
CA PHE A 135 10.30 5.26 2.07
C PHE A 135 10.50 6.44 3.00
N PHE A 136 11.32 6.33 4.05
CA PHE A 136 11.65 7.42 4.98
C PHE A 136 10.46 8.07 5.72
N GLY A 137 10.79 8.97 6.65
CA GLY A 137 9.82 9.66 7.50
C GLY A 137 9.24 8.79 8.62
N ASP A 138 8.27 9.35 9.33
CA ASP A 138 7.42 8.60 10.25
C ASP A 138 6.34 7.89 9.44
N ILE A 139 6.16 6.58 9.68
CA ILE A 139 5.20 5.76 8.94
C ILE A 139 4.22 5.14 9.92
N LYS A 140 2.92 5.45 9.74
CA LYS A 140 1.84 4.79 10.47
C LYS A 140 0.75 4.34 9.52
N VAL A 141 0.36 3.08 9.63
CA VAL A 141 -0.72 2.48 8.86
C VAL A 141 -1.74 1.93 9.85
N SER A 142 -3.00 2.35 9.73
CA SER A 142 -4.08 1.87 10.60
C SER A 142 -4.87 0.74 9.97
N ASN A 143 -5.07 0.75 8.65
CA ASN A 143 -5.72 -0.29 7.89
C ASN A 143 -5.30 -0.14 6.42
N MET A 144 -4.73 -1.19 5.86
CA MET A 144 -4.27 -1.17 4.48
C MET A 144 -4.43 -2.54 3.85
N ASN A 145 -4.88 -2.57 2.60
CA ASN A 145 -5.10 -3.83 1.90
C ASN A 145 -4.44 -3.78 0.53
N THR A 146 -3.72 -4.84 0.18
CA THR A 146 -3.09 -5.01 -1.13
C THR A 146 -3.32 -6.42 -1.65
N SER A 147 -3.79 -6.52 -2.89
CA SER A 147 -4.22 -7.80 -3.44
C SER A 147 -4.13 -7.94 -4.95
N TYR A 148 -3.95 -9.19 -5.41
CA TYR A 148 -4.00 -9.56 -6.83
C TYR A 148 -2.94 -8.84 -7.66
N HIS A 149 -1.70 -8.90 -7.19
CA HIS A 149 -0.56 -8.26 -7.86
C HIS A 149 0.38 -9.33 -8.42
N GLU A 150 0.73 -9.19 -9.69
CA GLU A 150 1.83 -9.93 -10.31
C GLU A 150 2.91 -8.92 -10.66
N ILE A 151 3.89 -8.78 -9.78
CA ILE A 151 4.93 -7.75 -9.93
C ILE A 151 6.29 -8.35 -9.60
N ASN A 152 7.30 -8.00 -10.38
CA ASN A 152 8.59 -8.67 -10.30
C ASN A 152 9.25 -8.57 -8.91
N GLN A 153 9.18 -7.43 -8.21
CA GLN A 153 9.91 -7.20 -6.95
C GLN A 153 9.07 -6.58 -5.83
N TYR A 154 8.79 -7.28 -4.75
CA TYR A 154 8.01 -6.77 -3.62
C TYR A 154 6.55 -6.48 -3.98
N ALA A 155 5.93 -7.44 -4.67
CA ALA A 155 4.63 -7.28 -5.31
C ALA A 155 3.52 -6.73 -4.41
N ALA A 156 3.47 -7.15 -3.15
CA ALA A 156 2.55 -6.54 -2.20
C ALA A 156 2.98 -5.11 -1.90
N TYR A 157 4.11 -4.90 -1.24
CA TYR A 157 4.54 -3.54 -0.90
C TYR A 157 5.99 -3.41 -0.45
N VAL A 158 6.42 -2.14 -0.42
CA VAL A 158 7.66 -1.70 0.23
C VAL A 158 7.36 -0.61 1.23
N ILE A 159 7.69 -0.87 2.49
CA ILE A 159 7.75 0.13 3.56
C ILE A 159 9.14 0.06 4.18
N ALA A 160 9.92 1.14 4.09
CA ALA A 160 11.32 1.08 4.48
C ALA A 160 11.88 2.38 5.05
N TYR A 161 12.86 2.20 5.93
CA TYR A 161 13.68 3.19 6.61
C TYR A 161 12.90 4.26 7.36
N PRO A 162 11.94 3.89 8.24
CA PRO A 162 11.30 4.86 9.10
C PRO A 162 12.35 5.51 10.01
N LYS A 163 12.16 6.79 10.34
CA LYS A 163 13.08 7.49 11.25
C LYS A 163 12.98 6.96 12.68
N GLY A 164 11.76 6.71 13.15
CA GLY A 164 11.46 6.01 14.40
C GLY A 164 11.01 4.57 14.15
N THR A 165 10.17 4.06 15.05
CA THR A 165 9.48 2.78 14.83
C THR A 165 8.26 2.99 13.95
N GLY A 166 8.22 2.36 12.79
CA GLY A 166 7.02 2.34 11.95
C GLY A 166 5.92 1.48 12.58
N ILE A 167 4.68 1.92 12.52
CA ILE A 167 3.53 1.21 13.10
C ILE A 167 2.60 0.77 11.98
N ILE A 168 2.38 -0.54 11.84
CA ILE A 168 1.56 -1.11 10.78
C ILE A 168 0.47 -1.98 11.41
N ASN A 169 -0.77 -1.52 11.37
CA ASN A 169 -1.91 -2.20 11.98
C ASN A 169 -2.92 -2.63 10.92
N PHE A 170 -3.65 -3.71 11.21
CA PHE A 170 -4.81 -4.19 10.43
C PHE A 170 -4.54 -4.22 8.92
N THR A 171 -3.34 -4.64 8.54
CA THR A 171 -2.89 -4.62 7.14
C THR A 171 -3.00 -6.01 6.52
N THR A 172 -3.61 -6.13 5.35
CA THR A 172 -3.69 -7.39 4.59
C THR A 172 -2.87 -7.31 3.31
N ALA A 173 -1.94 -8.24 3.14
CA ALA A 173 -1.28 -8.50 1.86
C ALA A 173 -1.70 -9.89 1.38
N SER A 174 -2.37 -9.97 0.23
CA SER A 174 -2.96 -11.22 -0.22
C SER A 174 -2.86 -11.49 -1.71
N ASN A 175 -2.73 -12.76 -2.10
CA ASN A 175 -2.74 -13.18 -3.51
C ASN A 175 -1.77 -12.34 -4.37
N THR A 176 -0.55 -12.15 -3.88
CA THR A 176 0.51 -11.45 -4.62
C THR A 176 1.60 -12.42 -5.03
N SER A 177 2.20 -12.20 -6.20
CA SER A 177 3.27 -13.04 -6.73
C SER A 177 4.46 -12.19 -7.19
N SER A 178 5.66 -12.68 -6.90
CA SER A 178 6.92 -12.03 -7.28
C SER A 178 7.99 -13.06 -7.64
N THR A 179 8.89 -12.66 -8.53
CA THR A 179 9.96 -13.54 -9.05
C THR A 179 11.35 -13.06 -8.66
N LYS A 180 11.48 -11.82 -8.15
CA LYS A 180 12.75 -11.19 -7.76
C LYS A 180 12.63 -10.57 -6.36
N TYR A 181 13.72 -10.68 -5.60
CA TYR A 181 13.90 -10.19 -4.22
C TYR A 181 12.92 -10.67 -3.13
N ALA A 182 11.61 -10.46 -3.19
CA ALA A 182 10.65 -10.91 -2.17
C ALA A 182 9.22 -10.51 -2.61
N GLY A 183 8.19 -10.99 -1.89
CA GLY A 183 6.83 -10.48 -2.04
C GLY A 183 6.58 -9.17 -1.29
N ILE A 184 7.27 -8.97 -0.16
CA ILE A 184 7.08 -7.82 0.75
C ILE A 184 8.43 -7.33 1.26
N ARG A 185 8.59 -6.01 1.43
CA ARG A 185 9.77 -5.40 2.08
C ARG A 185 9.40 -4.50 3.26
N ASN A 186 10.01 -4.81 4.40
CA ASN A 186 9.92 -4.16 5.71
C ASN A 186 11.32 -3.86 6.25
N SER A 187 12.02 -2.86 5.70
CA SER A 187 13.40 -2.57 6.12
C SER A 187 13.46 -1.49 7.20
N GLY A 188 13.88 -1.82 8.41
CA GLY A 188 13.94 -0.89 9.55
C GLY A 188 13.18 -1.40 10.77
N ASN A 189 12.93 -0.53 11.74
CA ASN A 189 12.23 -0.89 12.97
C ASN A 189 10.71 -0.76 12.77
N PHE A 190 9.98 -1.86 12.90
CA PHE A 190 8.54 -1.89 12.69
C PHE A 190 7.81 -2.73 13.72
N ASN A 191 6.63 -2.26 14.12
CA ASN A 191 5.65 -3.04 14.86
C ASN A 191 4.44 -3.32 13.97
N PHE A 192 4.22 -4.60 13.66
CA PHE A 192 3.07 -5.11 12.94
C PHE A 192 2.06 -5.68 13.93
N THR A 193 0.82 -5.21 13.90
CA THR A 193 -0.23 -5.68 14.82
C THR A 193 -1.49 -6.04 14.04
N LYS A 194 -2.01 -7.26 14.22
CA LYS A 194 -3.26 -7.70 13.54
C LYS A 194 -3.18 -7.65 12.02
N CYS A 195 -2.01 -7.98 11.45
CA CYS A 195 -1.81 -8.02 10.01
C CYS A 195 -2.00 -9.43 9.44
N ASN A 196 -2.43 -9.52 8.19
CA ASN A 196 -2.70 -10.78 7.48
C ASN A 196 -1.82 -10.89 6.23
N TYR A 197 -1.12 -12.00 6.10
CA TYR A 197 -0.28 -12.34 4.95
C TYR A 197 -0.79 -13.64 4.35
N LEU A 198 -1.56 -13.53 3.27
CA LEU A 198 -2.42 -14.61 2.76
C LEU A 198 -2.05 -14.99 1.33
N ASN A 199 -1.71 -16.24 1.08
CA ASN A 199 -1.48 -16.76 -0.28
C ASN A 199 -0.50 -15.90 -1.11
N ASN A 200 0.55 -15.35 -0.48
CA ASN A 200 1.59 -14.64 -1.20
C ASN A 200 2.65 -15.63 -1.69
N GLU A 201 3.13 -15.42 -2.90
CA GLU A 201 4.06 -16.30 -3.57
C GLU A 201 5.35 -15.56 -3.97
N TYR A 202 6.48 -16.17 -3.65
CA TYR A 202 7.79 -15.75 -4.12
C TYR A 202 8.50 -16.94 -4.75
N THR A 203 8.77 -16.89 -6.05
CA THR A 203 9.38 -17.99 -6.82
C THR A 203 10.87 -17.77 -7.12
N GLY A 204 11.46 -16.67 -6.65
CA GLY A 204 12.90 -16.45 -6.77
C GLY A 204 13.71 -17.31 -5.80
N SER A 205 15.01 -17.45 -6.06
CA SER A 205 15.90 -18.33 -5.29
C SER A 205 16.48 -17.69 -4.02
N ASP A 206 16.69 -16.37 -4.01
CA ASP A 206 17.72 -15.78 -3.16
C ASP A 206 17.22 -15.31 -1.79
N ASN A 207 15.90 -15.27 -1.59
CA ASN A 207 15.30 -14.53 -0.47
C ASN A 207 14.02 -15.20 0.05
N ALA A 208 13.29 -14.46 0.89
CA ALA A 208 12.05 -14.87 1.51
C ALA A 208 10.84 -14.15 0.91
N ILE A 209 9.64 -14.65 1.21
CA ILE A 209 8.37 -13.95 0.94
C ILE A 209 8.38 -12.57 1.62
N ILE A 210 8.84 -12.50 2.88
CA ILE A 210 8.92 -11.28 3.67
C ILE A 210 10.38 -10.91 3.93
N PHE A 211 10.84 -9.85 3.27
CA PHE A 211 12.12 -9.22 3.55
C PHE A 211 11.96 -8.24 4.71
N CYS A 212 12.37 -8.62 5.92
CA CYS A 212 12.32 -7.82 7.14
C CYS A 212 13.71 -7.59 7.77
N SER A 213 13.77 -6.65 8.72
CA SER A 213 14.89 -6.51 9.65
C SER A 213 14.67 -7.38 10.88
N SER A 214 15.75 -7.75 11.59
CA SER A 214 15.65 -8.49 12.86
C SER A 214 14.96 -7.71 13.99
N SER A 215 14.87 -6.39 13.84
CA SER A 215 14.16 -5.50 14.77
C SER A 215 12.66 -5.39 14.48
N SER A 216 12.13 -6.04 13.45
CA SER A 216 10.70 -6.10 13.20
C SER A 216 10.01 -6.97 14.24
N LYS A 217 8.87 -6.49 14.78
CA LYS A 217 7.99 -7.25 15.67
C LYS A 217 6.65 -7.49 14.99
N TYR A 218 6.17 -8.73 15.00
CA TYR A 218 4.83 -9.10 14.57
C TYR A 218 4.06 -9.60 15.78
N SER A 219 2.91 -8.98 16.05
CA SER A 219 2.02 -9.35 17.15
C SER A 219 0.61 -9.60 16.64
N SER A 220 0.00 -10.72 17.01
CA SER A 220 -1.37 -11.03 16.62
C SER A 220 -1.57 -11.06 15.09
N CYS A 221 -0.57 -11.50 14.33
CA CYS A 221 -0.61 -11.56 12.87
C CYS A 221 -0.89 -12.97 12.36
N SER A 222 -1.39 -13.08 11.13
CA SER A 222 -1.65 -14.36 10.46
C SER A 222 -0.79 -14.51 9.20
N PHE A 223 -0.17 -15.66 9.03
CA PHE A 223 0.61 -16.06 7.86
C PHE A 223 0.01 -17.36 7.32
N ILE A 224 -0.77 -17.27 6.25
CA ILE A 224 -1.58 -18.39 5.77
C ILE A 224 -1.35 -18.62 4.27
N GLY A 225 -1.08 -19.86 3.89
CA GLY A 225 -1.05 -20.25 2.47
C GLY A 225 0.11 -19.67 1.65
N ASN A 226 1.12 -19.05 2.29
CA ASN A 226 2.21 -18.42 1.56
C ASN A 226 3.18 -19.47 1.00
N LYS A 227 3.77 -19.17 -0.16
CA LYS A 227 4.63 -20.10 -0.92
C LYS A 227 5.97 -19.45 -1.29
N GLY A 228 7.08 -20.14 -1.05
CA GLY A 228 8.41 -19.68 -1.46
C GLY A 228 9.52 -20.45 -0.76
N ASN A 229 10.77 -20.02 -0.87
CA ASN A 229 11.86 -20.71 -0.17
C ASN A 229 11.82 -20.49 1.34
N TYR A 230 11.59 -19.24 1.74
CA TYR A 230 11.56 -18.83 3.14
C TYR A 230 10.37 -17.92 3.42
N LEU A 231 9.82 -17.97 4.64
CA LEU A 231 8.79 -17.00 5.04
C LEU A 231 9.42 -15.63 5.39
N PHE A 232 10.48 -15.63 6.21
CA PHE A 232 11.22 -14.43 6.59
C PHE A 232 12.71 -14.51 6.19
N ASN A 233 13.30 -13.40 5.73
CA ASN A 233 14.73 -13.36 5.37
C ASN A 233 15.66 -13.27 6.60
N LYS A 234 15.15 -12.76 7.73
CA LYS A 234 15.83 -12.61 9.02
C LYS A 234 14.83 -12.96 10.11
N LYS A 235 15.30 -13.38 11.28
CA LYS A 235 14.43 -13.70 12.43
C LYS A 235 13.82 -12.42 13.02
N PRO A 236 12.51 -12.16 12.89
CA PRO A 236 11.85 -11.10 13.63
C PRO A 236 11.49 -11.55 15.06
N THR A 237 10.94 -10.63 15.85
CA THR A 237 10.19 -10.98 17.06
C THR A 237 8.76 -11.36 16.67
N ILE A 238 8.31 -12.54 17.07
CA ILE A 238 6.95 -13.04 16.86
C ILE A 238 6.25 -13.15 18.22
N ASP A 239 5.01 -12.71 18.30
CA ASP A 239 4.22 -12.67 19.53
C ASP A 239 2.76 -12.99 19.20
N ASN A 240 2.23 -14.11 19.70
CA ASN A 240 0.83 -14.48 19.49
C ASN A 240 0.45 -14.49 17.99
N CYS A 241 1.21 -15.15 17.11
CA CYS A 241 0.92 -15.18 15.66
C CYS A 241 0.43 -16.56 15.20
N TYR A 242 -0.37 -16.57 14.14
CA TYR A 242 -0.94 -17.76 13.54
C TYR A 242 -0.23 -18.12 12.23
N PHE A 243 0.18 -19.38 12.09
CA PHE A 243 0.81 -19.91 10.88
C PHE A 243 0.05 -21.14 10.38
N ASN A 244 -0.42 -21.12 9.14
CA ASN A 244 -1.17 -22.25 8.59
C ASN A 244 -0.92 -22.45 7.09
N ASN A 245 -0.76 -23.70 6.66
CA ASN A 245 -0.64 -24.07 5.24
C ASN A 245 0.43 -23.29 4.44
N ASN A 246 1.50 -22.81 5.08
CA ASN A 246 2.61 -22.19 4.36
C ASN A 246 3.49 -23.28 3.75
N VAL A 247 3.81 -23.14 2.46
CA VAL A 247 4.68 -24.06 1.72
C VAL A 247 6.04 -23.37 1.56
N VAL A 248 6.89 -23.54 2.57
CA VAL A 248 8.25 -22.98 2.60
C VAL A 248 9.26 -24.05 3.00
N ASN A 249 10.50 -23.96 2.48
CA ASN A 249 11.57 -24.88 2.85
C ASN A 249 12.01 -24.65 4.30
N GLN A 250 12.09 -23.38 4.73
CA GLN A 250 12.33 -22.98 6.11
C GLN A 250 11.50 -21.75 6.46
N THR A 251 11.18 -21.58 7.75
CA THR A 251 10.46 -20.37 8.19
C THR A 251 11.35 -19.14 8.10
N ILE A 252 12.63 -19.27 8.45
CA ILE A 252 13.62 -18.19 8.43
C ILE A 252 14.77 -18.58 7.51
N SER A 253 15.22 -17.66 6.67
CA SER A 253 16.34 -17.91 5.77
C SER A 253 17.62 -18.25 6.52
N ASN A 254 18.24 -19.38 6.14
CA ASN A 254 19.48 -19.89 6.72
C ASN A 254 19.44 -20.09 8.24
N ASN A 255 18.24 -20.31 8.80
CA ASN A 255 18.05 -20.59 10.21
C ASN A 255 16.93 -21.63 10.37
N ALA A 256 17.24 -22.74 11.05
CA ALA A 256 16.29 -23.82 11.30
C ALA A 256 15.23 -23.48 12.36
N ASP A 257 15.33 -22.33 13.01
CA ASP A 257 14.35 -21.83 13.95
C ASP A 257 12.94 -21.78 13.34
N THR A 258 11.96 -22.11 14.17
CA THR A 258 10.54 -22.01 13.87
C THR A 258 9.84 -21.17 14.93
N PHE A 259 8.55 -20.91 14.74
CA PHE A 259 7.71 -20.20 15.71
C PHE A 259 6.57 -21.11 16.11
N ASP A 260 6.23 -21.08 17.40
CA ASP A 260 4.99 -21.67 17.87
C ASP A 260 3.82 -20.91 17.25
N SER A 261 2.85 -21.64 16.71
CA SER A 261 1.59 -21.08 16.25
C SER A 261 0.57 -21.14 17.37
N ILE A 262 -0.20 -20.06 17.53
CA ILE A 262 -1.41 -20.08 18.35
C ILE A 262 -2.60 -20.61 17.54
N GLU A 263 -3.80 -20.58 18.12
CA GLU A 263 -5.07 -20.73 17.37
C GLU A 263 -5.35 -19.47 16.51
N PRO A 264 -6.15 -19.57 15.44
CA PRO A 264 -6.51 -18.42 14.61
C PRO A 264 -7.11 -17.29 15.47
N LEU A 265 -6.53 -16.09 15.38
CA LEU A 265 -6.95 -14.93 16.18
C LEU A 265 -8.37 -14.43 15.88
N ASP A 266 -8.87 -14.68 14.68
CA ASP A 266 -10.21 -14.29 14.26
C ASP A 266 -10.62 -15.12 13.04
N SER A 267 -11.83 -15.70 13.04
CA SER A 267 -12.37 -16.47 11.91
C SER A 267 -12.77 -15.57 10.74
N PHE A 268 -12.84 -14.26 10.94
CA PHE A 268 -12.92 -13.25 9.90
C PHE A 268 -11.53 -12.71 9.57
N ILE A 269 -10.78 -13.49 8.78
CA ILE A 269 -9.71 -12.98 7.94
C ILE A 269 -10.36 -12.11 6.84
N SER A 270 -10.98 -10.99 7.23
CA SER A 270 -11.58 -10.07 6.29
C SER A 270 -10.49 -9.20 5.69
N HIS A 271 -10.37 -9.24 4.36
CA HIS A 271 -9.76 -8.15 3.61
C HIS A 271 -10.59 -6.90 3.96
N TYR A 272 -10.09 -6.05 4.86
CA TYR A 272 -10.85 -4.93 5.44
C TYR A 272 -11.24 -3.86 4.41
N SER A 273 -10.94 -4.08 3.13
CA SER A 273 -11.52 -3.34 2.02
C SER A 273 -12.29 -4.28 1.10
N THR A 274 -13.58 -4.42 1.38
CA THR A 274 -14.53 -4.86 0.36
C THR A 274 -15.14 -3.59 -0.25
N TYR A 275 -14.93 -3.43 -1.56
CA TYR A 275 -15.46 -2.38 -2.46
C TYR A 275 -14.63 -1.09 -2.62
N CYS A 276 -13.77 -1.12 -3.64
CA CYS A 276 -13.38 0.11 -4.31
C CYS A 276 -14.63 0.77 -4.92
N PHE A 277 -15.05 1.94 -4.43
CA PHE A 277 -16.22 2.64 -5.01
C PHE A 277 -16.00 3.11 -6.46
N ALA A 278 -14.74 3.09 -6.94
CA ALA A 278 -14.41 3.34 -8.33
C ALA A 278 -15.21 2.47 -9.29
N THR A 279 -15.43 1.18 -8.96
CA THR A 279 -16.19 0.25 -9.82
C THR A 279 -17.66 0.63 -9.90
N LYS A 280 -18.27 1.02 -8.78
CA LYS A 280 -19.69 1.44 -8.72
C LYS A 280 -19.95 2.73 -9.48
N ALA A 281 -18.98 3.65 -9.54
CA ALA A 281 -19.12 4.88 -10.30
C ALA A 281 -19.13 4.64 -11.83
N GLU A 282 -18.49 3.58 -12.31
CA GLU A 282 -18.51 3.20 -13.73
C GLU A 282 -19.80 2.47 -14.12
N GLU A 283 -20.29 1.53 -13.31
CA GLU A 283 -21.58 0.85 -13.55
C GLU A 283 -22.70 1.89 -13.76
N ASN A 284 -22.72 2.93 -12.93
CA ASN A 284 -23.70 4.02 -13.04
C ASN A 284 -23.51 4.92 -14.28
N LYS A 285 -22.28 5.08 -14.79
CA LYS A 285 -22.04 5.80 -16.06
C LYS A 285 -22.47 4.97 -17.25
N ASP A 286 -22.16 3.67 -17.26
CA ASP A 286 -22.51 2.77 -18.36
C ASP A 286 -24.04 2.59 -18.50
N ASP A 287 -24.77 2.58 -17.38
CA ASP A 287 -26.24 2.62 -17.37
C ASP A 287 -26.82 3.96 -17.86
N SER A 288 -26.16 5.08 -17.55
CA SER A 288 -26.56 6.39 -18.11
C SER A 288 -26.38 6.45 -19.63
N TYR A 289 -25.30 5.87 -20.17
CA TYR A 289 -25.04 5.80 -21.62
C TYR A 289 -25.97 4.81 -22.33
N LYS A 290 -26.31 3.66 -21.72
CA LYS A 290 -27.31 2.73 -22.25
C LYS A 290 -28.71 3.34 -22.28
N ASN A 291 -29.05 4.18 -21.31
CA ASN A 291 -30.33 4.90 -21.29
C ASN A 291 -30.40 6.04 -22.32
N ILE A 292 -29.28 6.65 -22.69
CA ILE A 292 -29.22 7.64 -23.78
C ILE A 292 -29.35 6.95 -25.14
N LYS A 293 -28.74 5.77 -25.34
CA LYS A 293 -28.87 5.00 -26.60
C LYS A 293 -30.26 4.38 -26.81
N LYS A 294 -31.09 4.25 -25.77
CA LYS A 294 -32.49 3.80 -25.89
C LYS A 294 -33.48 4.95 -26.14
N LYS A 295 -33.02 6.21 -26.11
CA LYS A 295 -33.85 7.42 -26.31
C LYS A 295 -33.58 8.15 -27.63
N ASN A 296 -32.69 7.60 -28.47
CA ASN A 296 -32.48 8.00 -29.87
C ASN A 296 -32.84 6.82 -30.77
#